data_AF-A0ABD3T3Y7-F1
#
_entry.id   AF-A0ABD3T3Y7-F1
#
_cell.length_a   1.000
_cell.length_b   1.000
_cell.length_c   1.000
_cell.angle_alpha   90.00
_cell.angle_beta   90.00
_cell.angle_gamma   90.00
#
_symmetry.space_group_name_H-M   'P 1'
#
loop_
_entity.id
_entity.type
_entity.pdbx_description
1 polymer ?
#
loop_
_entity_poly.entity_id
_entity_poly.type
_entity_poly.pdbx_seq_one_letter_code
_entity_poly.pdbx_strand_id
1 'polypeptide(L)'
;MENTDSNATQKCNDLYEEDQDDTNEAGDDDLRPEWPNGGMVCPVTGCGTKFYIDQTTYWGHWKRKHLEQLRQLYCPKCPHKSLNKRYFATHLTKKHKIKMSDLDQVIASAHTELIPNKEFIPPGTQRCPKRKSVSSESQTAPKRQRMKSPSQDSQCKHDEDNSSMTVAGN
;
A
#
# COMPACT_ATOMS: atom_id res chain seq x y z
N MET A 1 -2.33 50.52 6.60
CA MET A 1 -1.57 49.40 6.00
C MET A 1 -1.49 48.32 7.06
N GLU A 2 -2.51 47.49 7.12
CA GLU A 2 -2.61 46.44 8.14
C GLU A 2 -2.16 45.13 7.49
N ASN A 3 -0.94 44.71 7.84
CA ASN A 3 -0.43 43.38 7.55
C ASN A 3 -1.03 42.42 8.57
N THR A 4 -2.04 41.65 8.16
CA THR A 4 -2.50 40.49 8.92
C THR A 4 -1.66 39.28 8.51
N ASP A 5 -0.67 38.97 9.34
CA ASP A 5 0.12 37.74 9.27
C ASP A 5 -0.79 36.52 9.49
N SER A 6 -1.15 35.86 8.39
CA SER A 6 -1.79 34.55 8.37
C SER A 6 -0.78 33.46 8.72
N ASN A 7 -0.41 33.37 9.99
CA ASN A 7 0.37 32.27 10.56
C ASN A 7 -0.52 31.46 11.51
N ALA A 8 -1.31 30.53 10.97
CA ALA A 8 -2.06 29.56 11.77
C ALA A 8 -2.58 28.39 10.93
N THR A 9 -1.70 27.53 10.42
CA THR A 9 -2.12 26.14 10.11
C THR A 9 -0.93 25.18 10.18
N GLN A 10 -0.35 25.06 11.37
CA GLN A 10 0.66 24.03 11.64
C GLN A 10 0.36 23.36 12.99
N LYS A 11 -0.71 22.55 13.01
CA LYS A 11 -1.00 21.56 14.07
C LYS A 11 -2.12 20.60 13.66
N CYS A 12 -1.88 19.79 12.62
CA CYS A 12 -2.69 18.61 12.32
C CYS A 12 -1.77 17.49 11.80
N ASN A 13 -0.78 17.07 12.59
CA ASN A 13 0.08 15.93 12.23
C ASN A 13 0.28 14.88 13.33
N ASP A 14 -0.31 15.03 14.52
CA ASP A 14 -0.14 14.09 15.64
C ASP A 14 -1.46 13.46 16.09
N LEU A 15 -2.15 12.72 15.22
CA LEU A 15 -3.23 11.80 15.62
C LEU A 15 -2.99 10.36 15.12
N TYR A 16 -1.72 10.06 14.88
CA TYR A 16 -1.12 8.74 15.01
C TYR A 16 0.29 8.99 15.56
N GLU A 17 0.38 9.71 16.69
CA GLU A 17 1.40 9.29 17.64
C GLU A 17 1.00 7.86 17.99
N GLU A 18 1.92 6.95 17.71
CA GLU A 18 1.99 5.69 18.41
C GLU A 18 2.20 6.07 19.88
N ASP A 19 1.11 6.42 20.59
CA ASP A 19 1.03 6.18 22.02
C ASP A 19 1.24 4.67 22.16
N GLN A 20 2.51 4.28 22.22
CA GLN A 20 2.97 3.17 23.01
C GLN A 20 2.60 3.51 24.45
N ASP A 21 1.30 3.41 24.73
CA ASP A 21 0.82 3.24 26.08
C ASP A 21 1.29 1.84 26.49
N ASP A 22 2.43 1.83 27.15
CA ASP A 22 3.04 0.69 27.85
C ASP A 22 2.18 0.24 29.05
N THR A 23 0.87 0.57 29.09
CA THR A 23 -0.12 -0.23 29.83
C THR A 23 -0.27 -1.59 29.19
N ASN A 24 0.59 -2.50 29.62
CA ASN A 24 0.36 -3.95 29.58
C ASN A 24 -0.85 -4.35 30.45
N GLU A 25 -2.02 -3.73 30.26
CA GLU A 25 -3.29 -4.35 30.66
C GLU A 25 -3.69 -5.32 29.55
N ALA A 26 -3.16 -6.53 29.68
CA ALA A 26 -3.54 -7.71 28.94
C ALA A 26 -5.04 -8.03 29.10
N GLY A 27 -5.86 -7.33 28.33
CA GLY A 27 -7.32 -7.50 28.30
C GLY A 27 -7.90 -7.25 26.90
N ASP A 28 -7.18 -7.62 25.84
CA ASP A 28 -7.64 -7.47 24.45
C ASP A 28 -7.92 -8.84 23.82
N ASP A 29 -8.97 -9.50 24.33
CA ASP A 29 -9.68 -10.49 23.52
C ASP A 29 -10.36 -9.74 22.38
N ASP A 30 -9.59 -9.34 21.36
CA ASP A 30 -10.16 -8.75 20.15
C ASP A 30 -11.21 -9.76 19.62
N LEU A 31 -12.50 -9.48 19.81
CA LEU A 31 -13.55 -10.46 19.49
C LEU A 31 -13.86 -10.52 17.98
N ARG A 32 -13.03 -9.90 17.14
CA ARG A 32 -13.19 -9.98 15.69
C ARG A 32 -12.97 -11.42 15.22
N PRO A 33 -13.79 -11.91 14.28
CA PRO A 33 -13.64 -13.25 13.76
C PRO A 33 -12.31 -13.40 13.02
N GLU A 34 -11.74 -14.61 13.08
CA GLU A 34 -10.60 -14.96 12.25
C GLU A 34 -10.99 -15.06 10.77
N TRP A 35 -10.00 -14.91 9.89
CA TRP A 35 -10.22 -15.09 8.45
C TRP A 35 -10.40 -16.58 8.13
N PRO A 36 -11.56 -17.00 7.60
CA PRO A 36 -11.84 -18.41 7.35
C PRO A 36 -10.93 -19.00 6.26
N ASN A 37 -10.58 -20.28 6.43
CA ASN A 37 -9.88 -21.04 5.39
C ASN A 37 -10.80 -21.20 4.18
N GLY A 38 -10.36 -20.71 3.02
CA GLY A 38 -11.15 -20.74 1.78
C GLY A 38 -11.72 -19.38 1.37
N GLY A 39 -11.67 -18.36 2.23
CA GLY A 39 -12.20 -17.03 1.94
C GLY A 39 -13.62 -16.80 2.44
N MET A 40 -14.19 -15.62 2.15
CA MET A 40 -15.52 -15.24 2.64
C MET A 40 -16.24 -14.25 1.72
N VAL A 41 -17.55 -14.16 1.88
CA VAL A 41 -18.37 -13.05 1.36
C VAL A 41 -18.41 -11.91 2.39
N CYS A 42 -18.78 -10.71 1.95
CA CYS A 42 -19.04 -9.63 2.89
C CYS A 42 -20.28 -9.94 3.74
N PRO A 43 -20.21 -9.90 5.09
CA PRO A 43 -21.35 -10.20 5.94
C PRO A 43 -22.37 -9.05 6.02
N VAL A 44 -22.03 -7.87 5.48
CA VAL A 44 -22.90 -6.68 5.51
C VAL A 44 -24.02 -6.83 4.50
N THR A 45 -25.27 -6.85 4.99
CA THR A 45 -26.48 -6.95 4.17
C THR A 45 -26.52 -5.82 3.15
N GLY A 46 -26.67 -6.17 1.86
CA GLY A 46 -26.76 -5.20 0.76
C GLY A 46 -25.41 -4.72 0.18
N CYS A 47 -24.25 -5.13 0.72
CA CYS A 47 -22.96 -4.72 0.17
C CYS A 47 -22.57 -5.47 -1.12
N GLY A 48 -23.02 -6.71 -1.26
CA GLY A 48 -22.84 -7.52 -2.46
C GLY A 48 -22.49 -8.98 -2.16
N THR A 49 -22.52 -9.80 -3.21
CA THR A 49 -22.31 -11.26 -3.15
C THR A 49 -20.91 -11.70 -3.55
N LYS A 50 -19.97 -10.76 -3.72
CA LYS A 50 -18.62 -11.10 -4.17
C LYS A 50 -17.91 -11.96 -3.12
N PHE A 51 -17.38 -13.09 -3.57
CA PHE A 51 -16.51 -13.96 -2.77
C PHE A 51 -15.07 -13.46 -2.81
N TYR A 52 -14.42 -13.40 -1.65
CA TYR A 52 -13.04 -12.97 -1.48
C TYR A 52 -12.21 -14.14 -0.97
N ILE A 53 -11.33 -14.67 -1.81
CA ILE A 53 -10.39 -15.73 -1.44
C ILE A 53 -9.32 -15.16 -0.49
N ASP A 54 -8.80 -13.98 -0.84
CA ASP A 54 -7.69 -13.35 -0.14
C ASP A 54 -8.14 -12.26 0.84
N GLN A 55 -7.64 -12.34 2.06
CA GLN A 55 -7.87 -11.35 3.11
C GLN A 55 -7.50 -9.92 2.66
N THR A 56 -6.41 -9.74 1.92
CA THR A 56 -5.97 -8.43 1.44
C THR A 56 -7.00 -7.78 0.52
N THR A 57 -7.60 -8.55 -0.37
CA THR A 57 -8.62 -8.05 -1.32
C THR A 57 -9.90 -7.66 -0.60
N TYR A 58 -10.29 -8.45 0.41
CA TYR A 58 -11.42 -8.15 1.28
C TYR A 58 -11.19 -6.89 2.10
N TRP A 59 -10.01 -6.71 2.71
CA TRP A 59 -9.68 -5.48 3.43
C TRP A 59 -9.77 -4.25 2.52
N GLY A 60 -9.33 -4.37 1.27
CA GLY A 60 -9.50 -3.31 0.26
C GLY A 60 -10.97 -3.05 -0.09
N HIS A 61 -11.85 -4.05 -0.01
CA HIS A 61 -13.29 -3.88 -0.12
C HIS A 61 -13.88 -3.20 1.11
N TRP A 62 -13.58 -3.69 2.31
CA TRP A 62 -14.07 -3.14 3.57
C TRP A 62 -13.71 -1.66 3.71
N LYS A 63 -12.45 -1.29 3.42
CA LYS A 63 -12.00 0.11 3.44
C LYS A 63 -12.78 1.01 2.50
N ARG A 64 -13.23 0.50 1.34
CA ARG A 64 -13.94 1.30 0.33
C ARG A 64 -15.44 1.38 0.56
N LYS A 65 -16.05 0.36 1.17
CA LYS A 65 -17.51 0.26 1.32
C LYS A 65 -18.00 0.46 2.75
N HIS A 66 -17.19 0.17 3.76
CA HIS A 66 -17.64 0.11 5.16
C HIS A 66 -16.87 1.05 6.09
N LEU A 67 -15.91 1.82 5.59
CA LEU A 67 -15.37 2.96 6.34
C LEU A 67 -16.16 4.21 5.95
N GLU A 68 -16.65 4.91 6.97
CA GLU A 68 -17.41 6.15 6.82
C GLU A 68 -16.57 7.27 6.22
N GLN A 69 -15.30 7.32 6.58
CA GLN A 69 -14.34 8.31 6.07
C GLN A 69 -13.18 7.63 5.36
N LEU A 70 -12.73 8.23 4.26
CA LEU A 70 -11.56 7.81 3.51
C LEU A 70 -10.43 8.82 3.68
N ARG A 71 -9.21 8.30 3.78
CA ARG A 71 -8.00 9.10 3.85
C ARG A 71 -7.59 9.56 2.45
N GLN A 72 -7.61 10.86 2.19
CA GLN A 72 -7.16 11.50 0.95
C GLN A 72 -5.78 12.12 1.14
N LEU A 73 -4.83 11.73 0.29
CA LEU A 73 -3.47 12.25 0.26
C LEU A 73 -3.36 13.38 -0.76
N TYR A 74 -2.77 14.50 -0.35
CA TYR A 74 -2.52 15.67 -1.18
C TYR A 74 -1.05 15.77 -1.56
N CYS A 75 -0.78 16.02 -2.84
CA CYS A 75 0.59 16.18 -3.32
C CYS A 75 1.16 17.53 -2.85
N PRO A 76 2.36 17.57 -2.22
CA PRO A 76 2.95 18.83 -1.78
C PRO A 76 3.46 19.72 -2.92
N LYS A 77 3.51 19.19 -4.16
CA LYS A 77 4.09 19.89 -5.32
C LYS A 77 3.06 20.32 -6.37
N CYS A 78 1.82 19.82 -6.31
CA CYS A 78 0.77 20.17 -7.26
C CYS A 78 -0.64 19.87 -6.70
N PRO A 79 -1.73 20.34 -7.33
CA PRO A 79 -3.10 20.10 -6.85
C PRO A 79 -3.61 18.65 -6.95
N HIS A 80 -2.74 17.68 -7.24
CA HIS A 80 -3.13 16.28 -7.37
C HIS A 80 -3.48 15.66 -6.01
N LYS A 81 -4.54 14.85 -5.98
CA LYS A 81 -5.01 14.13 -4.79
C LYS A 81 -5.36 12.68 -5.10
N SER A 82 -5.14 11.78 -4.15
CA SER A 82 -5.36 10.34 -4.32
C SER A 82 -5.84 9.69 -3.02
N LEU A 83 -6.74 8.71 -3.12
CA LEU A 83 -7.18 7.87 -2.01
C LEU A 83 -6.30 6.63 -1.80
N ASN A 84 -5.42 6.33 -2.76
CA ASN A 84 -4.59 5.13 -2.74
C ASN A 84 -3.10 5.51 -2.69
N LYS A 85 -2.40 5.00 -1.67
CA LYS A 85 -0.95 5.20 -1.49
C LYS A 85 -0.15 4.77 -2.74
N ARG A 86 -0.52 3.67 -3.41
CA ARG A 86 0.18 3.19 -4.62
C ARG A 86 0.04 4.14 -5.81
N TYR A 87 -1.15 4.69 -6.04
CA TYR A 87 -1.35 5.66 -7.12
C TYR A 87 -0.67 7.00 -6.80
N PHE A 88 -0.70 7.40 -5.52
CA PHE A 88 0.02 8.59 -5.06
C PHE A 88 1.54 8.46 -5.23
N ALA A 89 2.12 7.32 -4.82
CA ALA A 89 3.50 6.95 -5.05
C ALA A 89 3.89 7.00 -6.54
N THR A 90 3.05 6.42 -7.40
CA THR A 90 3.26 6.44 -8.87
C THR A 90 3.20 7.85 -9.44
N HIS A 91 2.30 8.69 -8.91
CA HIS A 91 2.21 10.09 -9.30
C HIS A 91 3.50 10.86 -8.96
N LEU A 92 3.97 10.76 -7.72
CA LEU A 92 5.19 11.43 -7.23
C LEU A 92 6.41 11.08 -8.09
N THR A 93 6.53 9.82 -8.50
CA THR A 93 7.69 9.33 -9.23
C THR A 93 7.63 9.69 -10.71
N LYS A 94 6.45 9.59 -11.34
CA LYS A 94 6.29 9.92 -12.75
C LYS A 94 6.29 11.43 -13.01
N LYS A 95 5.57 12.21 -12.19
CA LYS A 95 5.37 13.66 -12.39
C LYS A 95 6.42 14.52 -11.71
N HIS A 96 6.88 14.14 -10.52
CA HIS A 96 7.84 14.93 -9.75
C HIS A 96 9.23 14.30 -9.64
N LYS A 97 9.46 13.15 -10.30
CA LYS A 97 10.75 12.46 -10.38
C LYS A 97 11.39 12.18 -9.01
N ILE A 98 10.55 12.00 -7.98
CA ILE A 98 11.01 11.63 -6.64
C ILE A 98 11.62 10.23 -6.69
N LYS A 99 12.80 10.06 -6.08
CA LYS A 99 13.51 8.77 -6.02
C LYS A 99 12.74 7.78 -5.14
N MET A 100 12.91 6.49 -5.42
CA MET A 100 12.29 5.42 -4.62
C MET A 100 12.71 5.47 -3.14
N SER A 101 13.96 5.84 -2.86
CA SER A 101 14.51 5.96 -1.50
C SER A 101 13.77 6.99 -0.63
N ASP A 102 13.29 8.07 -1.26
CA ASP A 102 12.75 9.23 -0.53
C ASP A 102 11.20 9.17 -0.48
N LEU A 103 10.61 8.19 -1.15
CA LEU A 103 9.17 8.14 -1.41
C LEU A 103 8.36 7.97 -0.13
N ASP A 104 8.78 7.08 0.77
CA ASP A 104 8.06 6.86 2.02
C ASP A 104 8.12 8.08 2.94
N GLN A 105 9.24 8.80 2.99
CA GLN A 105 9.35 10.05 3.75
C GLN A 105 8.42 11.14 3.19
N VAL A 106 8.35 11.28 1.86
CA VAL A 106 7.44 12.25 1.22
C VAL A 106 5.98 11.86 1.43
N ILE A 107 5.65 10.57 1.40
CA ILE A 107 4.28 10.12 1.66
C ILE A 107 3.90 10.31 3.12
N ALA A 108 4.81 10.04 4.06
CA ALA A 108 4.59 10.22 5.49
C ALA A 108 4.36 11.70 5.86
N SER A 109 5.04 12.62 5.18
CA SER A 109 4.89 14.07 5.37
C SER A 109 3.78 14.71 4.54
N ALA A 110 3.10 13.95 3.68
CA ALA A 110 2.06 14.50 2.81
C ALA A 110 0.82 14.93 3.61
N HIS A 111 0.27 16.10 3.29
CA HIS A 111 -1.00 16.54 3.87
C HIS A 111 -2.10 15.52 3.60
N THR A 112 -2.88 15.25 4.63
CA THR A 112 -3.90 14.23 4.63
C THR A 112 -5.21 14.78 5.17
N GLU A 113 -6.31 14.47 4.50
CA GLU A 113 -7.66 14.83 4.94
C GLU A 113 -8.54 13.58 5.00
N LEU A 114 -9.47 13.56 5.97
CA LEU A 114 -10.53 12.56 6.03
C LEU A 114 -11.75 13.09 5.27
N ILE A 115 -12.10 12.44 4.16
CA ILE A 115 -13.26 12.82 3.35
C ILE A 115 -14.42 11.83 3.56
N PRO A 116 -15.69 12.27 3.52
CA PRO A 116 -16.83 11.36 3.58
C PRO A 116 -16.82 10.34 2.43
N ASN A 117 -17.07 9.08 2.75
CA ASN A 117 -17.16 8.02 1.77
C ASN A 117 -18.55 7.99 1.12
N LYS A 118 -18.63 8.40 -0.16
CA LYS A 118 -19.89 8.41 -0.93
C LYS A 118 -20.48 7.02 -1.16
N GLU A 119 -19.66 5.98 -1.08
CA GLU A 119 -20.07 4.58 -1.25
C GLU A 119 -20.24 3.85 0.09
N PHE A 120 -20.39 4.59 1.18
CA PHE A 120 -20.52 4.01 2.51
C PHE A 120 -21.82 3.20 2.66
N ILE A 121 -21.65 1.97 3.12
CA ILE A 121 -22.70 1.05 3.51
C ILE A 121 -22.44 0.71 4.98
N PRO A 122 -23.34 1.08 5.91
CA PRO A 122 -23.11 0.87 7.33
C PRO A 122 -22.99 -0.62 7.64
N PRO A 123 -21.94 -1.07 8.35
CA PRO A 123 -21.75 -2.49 8.63
C PRO A 123 -22.72 -3.04 9.70
N GLY A 124 -23.46 -2.16 10.40
CA GLY A 124 -24.34 -2.55 11.49
C GLY A 124 -23.55 -3.15 12.66
N THR A 125 -23.91 -4.37 13.07
CA THR A 125 -23.19 -5.12 14.11
C THR A 125 -21.98 -5.90 13.58
N GLN A 126 -21.81 -5.97 12.25
CA GLN A 126 -20.74 -6.76 11.65
C GLN A 126 -19.40 -6.05 11.80
N ARG A 127 -18.35 -6.82 12.10
CA ARG A 127 -16.98 -6.31 12.21
C ARG A 127 -16.10 -6.90 11.12
N CYS A 128 -15.12 -6.12 10.68
CA CYS A 128 -14.08 -6.63 9.78
C CYS A 128 -13.31 -7.76 10.49
N PRO A 129 -13.01 -8.89 9.83
CA PRO A 129 -12.17 -9.95 10.40
C PRO A 129 -10.79 -9.44 10.78
N LYS A 130 -10.18 -10.07 11.79
CA LYS A 130 -8.80 -9.78 12.21
C LYS A 130 -7.85 -9.98 11.04
N ARG A 131 -6.97 -9.01 10.80
CA ARG A 131 -5.83 -9.25 9.92
C ARG A 131 -4.97 -10.31 10.59
N LYS A 132 -4.60 -11.39 9.89
CA LYS A 132 -3.69 -12.39 10.44
C LYS A 132 -2.43 -11.65 10.89
N SER A 133 -2.19 -11.59 12.20
CA SER A 133 -0.90 -11.15 12.70
C SER A 133 0.10 -12.15 12.12
N VAL A 134 1.17 -11.63 11.53
CA VAL A 134 2.29 -12.49 11.15
C VAL A 134 2.90 -12.89 12.48
N SER A 135 2.43 -14.01 13.06
CA SER A 135 2.99 -14.51 14.32
C SER A 135 4.49 -14.67 14.10
N SER A 136 5.26 -13.97 14.93
CA SER A 136 6.72 -13.91 14.88
C SER A 136 7.37 -15.28 15.04
N GLU A 137 6.63 -16.29 15.51
CA GLU A 137 7.11 -17.65 15.77
C GLU A 137 7.42 -18.50 14.52
N SER A 138 6.99 -18.10 13.32
CA SER A 138 7.22 -18.90 12.09
C SER A 138 8.37 -18.41 11.19
N GLN A 139 9.23 -17.49 11.67
CA GLN A 139 10.41 -17.04 10.91
C GLN A 139 11.64 -17.95 11.06
N THR A 140 11.47 -19.24 11.37
CA THR A 140 12.48 -20.26 10.98
C THR A 140 12.35 -20.52 9.48
N ALA A 141 12.62 -19.49 8.67
CA ALA A 141 12.79 -19.68 7.24
C ALA A 141 13.89 -20.74 7.07
N PRO A 142 13.62 -21.88 6.40
CA PRO A 142 14.66 -22.84 6.11
C PRO A 142 15.72 -22.09 5.34
N LYS A 143 16.91 -21.97 5.95
CA LYS A 143 18.09 -21.35 5.37
C LYS A 143 18.24 -21.99 4.00
N ARG A 144 17.80 -21.32 2.94
CA ARG A 144 17.98 -21.76 1.56
C ARG A 144 19.48 -21.83 1.40
N GLN A 145 20.05 -23.02 1.61
CA GLN A 145 21.40 -23.30 1.19
C GLN A 145 21.38 -23.03 -0.30
N ARG A 146 22.00 -21.91 -0.67
CA ARG A 146 22.31 -21.55 -2.03
C ARG A 146 23.21 -22.67 -2.54
N MET A 147 22.59 -23.73 -3.06
CA MET A 147 23.26 -24.74 -3.85
C MET A 147 24.02 -23.96 -4.91
N LYS A 148 25.35 -24.00 -4.84
CA LYS A 148 26.23 -23.42 -5.85
C LYS A 148 25.83 -24.09 -7.16
N SER A 149 25.13 -23.34 -8.01
CA SER A 149 24.91 -23.74 -9.39
C SER A 149 26.28 -24.01 -10.00
N PRO A 150 26.55 -25.21 -10.55
CA PRO A 150 27.80 -25.45 -11.26
C PRO A 150 27.88 -24.45 -12.42
N SER A 151 28.97 -23.67 -12.42
CA SER A 151 29.31 -22.73 -13.48
C SER A 151 29.51 -23.52 -14.77
N GLN A 152 28.56 -23.43 -15.70
CA GLN A 152 28.80 -23.86 -17.07
C GLN A 152 29.44 -22.68 -17.79
N ASP A 153 30.76 -22.62 -17.76
CA ASP A 153 31.57 -21.88 -18.72
C ASP A 153 31.33 -22.51 -20.10
N SER A 154 30.25 -22.08 -20.75
CA SER A 154 29.96 -22.44 -22.13
C SER A 154 30.63 -21.40 -23.01
N GLN A 155 31.79 -21.79 -23.57
CA GLN A 155 32.49 -21.07 -24.62
C GLN A 155 31.55 -20.80 -25.80
N CYS A 156 31.04 -19.58 -25.91
CA CYS A 156 30.55 -19.06 -27.18
C CYS A 156 31.77 -18.68 -28.02
N LYS A 157 32.17 -19.59 -28.91
CA LYS A 157 33.07 -19.27 -30.01
C LYS A 157 32.35 -18.26 -30.90
N HIS A 158 32.95 -17.09 -31.04
CA HIS A 158 32.63 -16.16 -32.11
C HIS A 158 33.29 -16.70 -33.38
N ASP A 159 32.49 -17.25 -34.29
CA ASP A 159 32.91 -17.39 -35.68
C ASP A 159 32.62 -16.05 -36.37
N GLU A 160 33.71 -15.37 -36.72
CA GLU A 160 33.75 -14.29 -37.67
C GLU A 160 33.48 -14.86 -39.06
N ASP A 161 32.47 -14.36 -39.77
CA ASP A 161 32.43 -14.35 -41.24
C ASP A 161 31.27 -13.40 -41.66
N ASN A 162 31.50 -12.25 -42.31
CA ASN A 162 31.97 -12.01 -43.69
C ASN A 162 30.79 -11.53 -44.57
N SER A 163 31.13 -10.68 -45.56
CA SER A 163 30.32 -10.10 -46.64
C SER A 163 29.42 -8.91 -46.27
N SER A 164 29.81 -7.66 -46.52
CA SER A 164 30.09 -7.02 -47.83
C SER A 164 28.91 -7.14 -48.80
N MET A 165 28.18 -6.03 -48.99
CA MET A 165 27.71 -5.58 -50.30
C MET A 165 27.35 -4.09 -50.25
N THR A 166 28.17 -3.32 -50.94
CA THR A 166 27.87 -2.01 -51.49
C THR A 166 26.81 -2.11 -52.58
N VAL A 167 25.89 -1.14 -52.65
CA VAL A 167 25.35 -0.67 -53.93
C VAL A 167 24.88 0.76 -53.79
N ALA A 168 25.55 1.65 -54.52
CA ALA A 168 25.05 2.96 -54.90
C ALA A 168 24.09 2.80 -56.09
N GLY A 169 23.09 3.68 -56.20
CA GLY A 169 22.22 3.71 -57.38
C GLY A 169 21.26 4.89 -57.38
N ASN A 170 21.72 5.97 -58.03
CA ASN A 170 21.03 7.10 -58.67
C ASN A 170 19.83 7.78 -58.00
#